data_AF-A0A7X5CY53-F1
#
_entry.id   AF-A0A7X5CY53-F1
#
_cell.length_a   1.000
_cell.length_b   1.000
_cell.length_c   1.000
_cell.angle_alpha   90.00
_cell.angle_beta   90.00
_cell.angle_gamma   90.00
#
_symmetry.space_group_name_H-M   'P 1'
#
loop_
_entity.id
_entity.type
_entity.pdbx_description
1 polymer ?
#
loop_
_entity_poly.entity_id
_entity_poly.type
_entity_poly.pdbx_seq_one_letter_code
_entity_poly.pdbx_strand_id
1 'polypeptide(L)'
;MSMDIENGIEQVILGLADSMERDAKSNNAGQLNELRQRFTDNEELYDAEIAVAFYSFETIAATPFLEAHGVTDGRRKNIAHYIYGQQIPHFVRKTIESREGTPCSGDKEHFIIRKLKEYIITGENQSLYATYKDEDRQAYWSPKTFKDTDEVLEAFFSWYNVEEAETV
;
A
#
# COMPACT_ATOMS: atom_id res chain seq x y z
N MET A 1 -25.31 19.95 -27.20
CA MET A 1 -25.04 20.01 -25.75
C MET A 1 -25.57 18.72 -25.15
N SER A 2 -24.78 17.74 -24.73
CA SER A 2 -23.42 17.73 -24.21
C SER A 2 -22.83 16.35 -24.55
N MET A 3 -21.83 16.32 -25.43
CA MET A 3 -20.91 15.21 -25.63
C MET A 3 -19.51 15.77 -25.34
N ASP A 4 -18.63 14.95 -24.78
CA ASP A 4 -17.18 15.16 -24.68
C ASP A 4 -16.61 16.08 -23.60
N ILE A 5 -16.87 15.78 -22.33
CA ILE A 5 -15.95 16.22 -21.24
C ILE A 5 -15.35 15.03 -20.48
N GLU A 6 -16.08 13.92 -20.32
CA GLU A 6 -15.57 12.75 -19.58
C GLU A 6 -14.45 11.98 -20.31
N ASN A 7 -14.39 12.01 -21.65
CA ASN A 7 -13.33 11.35 -22.44
C ASN A 7 -12.03 12.17 -22.59
N GLY A 8 -11.98 13.43 -22.14
CA GLY A 8 -10.87 14.35 -22.48
C GLY A 8 -9.67 14.26 -21.54
N ILE A 9 -9.89 14.23 -20.23
CA ILE A 9 -8.81 14.27 -19.23
C ILE A 9 -8.19 12.88 -19.03
N GLU A 10 -9.01 11.83 -19.00
CA GLU A 10 -8.52 10.45 -18.86
C GLU A 10 -7.61 10.06 -20.03
N GLN A 11 -8.00 10.38 -21.27
CA GLN A 11 -7.15 10.12 -22.43
C GLN A 11 -5.86 10.95 -22.43
N VAL A 12 -5.88 12.16 -21.87
CA VAL A 12 -4.67 12.97 -21.69
C VAL A 12 -3.76 12.36 -20.62
N ILE A 13 -4.30 11.87 -19.51
CA ILE A 13 -3.53 11.21 -18.44
C ILE A 13 -2.96 9.88 -18.93
N LEU A 14 -3.76 9.06 -19.63
CA LEU A 14 -3.30 7.81 -20.23
C LEU A 14 -2.29 8.07 -21.35
N GLY A 15 -2.49 9.11 -22.16
CA GLY A 15 -1.53 9.52 -23.19
C GLY A 15 -0.21 10.03 -22.60
N LEU A 16 -0.26 10.76 -21.48
CA LEU A 16 0.93 11.18 -20.73
C LEU A 16 1.61 9.97 -20.10
N ALA A 17 0.87 9.03 -19.51
CA ALA A 17 1.41 7.79 -18.95
C ALA A 17 2.09 6.94 -20.04
N ASP A 18 1.44 6.74 -21.19
CA ASP A 18 2.00 6.02 -22.34
C ASP A 18 3.21 6.72 -22.97
N SER A 19 3.23 8.06 -22.98
CA SER A 19 4.38 8.84 -23.45
C SER A 19 5.53 8.72 -22.46
N MET A 20 5.27 8.87 -21.17
CA MET A 20 6.26 8.70 -20.11
C MET A 20 6.78 7.26 -20.07
N GLU A 21 5.95 6.25 -20.34
CA GLU A 21 6.35 4.85 -20.43
C GLU A 21 7.19 4.59 -21.70
N ARG A 22 6.84 5.20 -22.84
CA ARG A 22 7.65 5.13 -24.08
C ARG A 22 8.99 5.85 -23.93
N ASP A 23 8.99 7.03 -23.33
CA ASP A 23 10.20 7.81 -23.08
C ASP A 23 11.07 7.15 -22.01
N ALA A 24 10.47 6.53 -20.98
CA ALA A 24 11.19 5.68 -20.03
C ALA A 24 11.75 4.42 -20.71
N LYS A 25 11.02 3.81 -21.65
CA LYS A 25 11.51 2.65 -22.41
C LYS A 25 12.63 3.00 -23.38
N SER A 26 12.60 4.17 -24.01
CA SER A 26 13.67 4.62 -24.92
C SER A 26 14.91 5.09 -24.15
N ASN A 27 14.73 5.87 -23.08
CA ASN A 27 15.82 6.38 -22.25
C ASN A 27 16.47 5.27 -21.39
N ASN A 28 15.70 4.24 -21.02
CA ASN A 28 16.21 3.08 -20.25
C ASN A 28 16.29 1.80 -21.07
N ALA A 29 16.31 1.90 -22.41
CA ALA A 29 16.35 0.74 -23.32
C ALA A 29 17.52 -0.20 -23.02
N GLY A 30 18.67 0.38 -22.63
CA GLY A 30 19.86 -0.36 -22.21
C GLY A 30 19.59 -1.25 -20.99
N GLN A 31 19.06 -0.69 -19.90
CA GLN A 31 18.75 -1.47 -18.69
C GLN A 31 17.63 -2.49 -18.94
N LEU A 32 16.63 -2.17 -19.77
CA LEU A 32 15.57 -3.11 -20.11
C LEU A 32 16.09 -4.29 -20.94
N ASN A 33 17.03 -4.06 -21.87
CA ASN A 33 17.68 -5.14 -22.60
C ASN A 33 18.58 -5.98 -21.68
N GLU A 34 19.25 -5.38 -20.70
CA GLU A 34 20.00 -6.11 -19.69
C GLU A 34 19.09 -7.02 -18.87
N LEU A 35 17.95 -6.53 -18.37
CA LEU A 35 16.97 -7.35 -17.65
C LEU A 35 16.49 -8.54 -18.50
N ARG A 36 16.19 -8.31 -19.78
CA ARG A 36 15.79 -9.39 -20.71
C ARG A 36 16.90 -10.41 -20.94
N GLN A 37 18.14 -9.97 -21.05
CA GLN A 37 19.28 -10.85 -21.22
C GLN A 37 19.49 -11.70 -19.96
N ARG A 38 19.46 -11.09 -18.77
CA ARG A 38 19.56 -11.79 -17.48
C ARG A 38 18.48 -12.85 -17.30
N PHE A 39 17.23 -12.53 -17.64
CA PHE A 39 16.13 -13.48 -17.64
C PHE A 39 16.40 -14.67 -18.60
N THR A 40 16.88 -14.38 -19.81
CA THR A 40 17.17 -15.42 -20.82
C THR A 40 18.37 -16.29 -20.41
N ASP A 41 19.37 -15.71 -19.76
CA ASP A 41 20.58 -16.40 -19.34
C ASP A 41 20.33 -17.33 -18.14
N ASN A 42 19.51 -16.88 -17.18
CA ASN A 42 19.15 -17.65 -15.99
C ASN A 42 17.87 -17.12 -15.32
N GLU A 43 16.73 -17.70 -15.68
CA GLU A 43 15.40 -17.33 -15.16
C GLU A 43 15.28 -17.50 -13.64
N GLU A 44 15.75 -18.62 -13.08
CA GLU A 44 15.67 -18.87 -11.64
C GLU A 44 16.46 -17.84 -10.82
N LEU A 45 17.66 -17.47 -11.29
CA LEU A 45 18.46 -16.44 -10.64
C LEU A 45 17.82 -15.06 -10.79
N TYR A 46 17.26 -14.75 -11.96
CA TYR A 46 16.55 -13.51 -12.21
C TYR A 46 15.37 -13.34 -11.24
N ASP A 47 14.55 -14.37 -11.05
CA ASP A 47 13.41 -14.34 -10.13
C ASP A 47 13.85 -14.06 -8.69
N ALA A 48 14.93 -14.71 -8.23
CA ALA A 48 15.48 -14.49 -6.90
C ALA A 48 16.02 -13.06 -6.72
N GLU A 49 16.76 -12.52 -7.70
CA GLU A 49 17.36 -11.18 -7.64
C GLU A 49 16.30 -10.08 -7.72
N ILE A 50 15.26 -10.26 -8.54
CA ILE A 50 14.14 -9.31 -8.63
C ILE A 50 13.36 -9.25 -7.32
N ALA A 51 13.14 -10.38 -6.65
CA ALA A 51 12.47 -10.38 -5.35
C ALA A 51 13.25 -9.56 -4.31
N VAL A 52 14.58 -9.68 -4.27
CA VAL A 52 15.45 -8.89 -3.39
C VAL A 52 15.41 -7.40 -3.74
N ALA A 53 15.38 -7.08 -5.04
CA ALA A 53 15.28 -5.69 -5.50
C ALA A 53 13.95 -5.06 -5.06
N PHE A 54 12.83 -5.77 -5.20
CA PHE A 54 11.52 -5.28 -4.72
C PHE A 54 11.52 -5.03 -3.21
N TYR A 55 12.05 -5.97 -2.41
CA TYR A 55 12.19 -5.78 -0.96
C TYR A 55 13.01 -4.53 -0.60
N SER A 56 14.09 -4.28 -1.36
CA SER A 56 14.92 -3.08 -1.19
C SER A 56 14.15 -1.79 -1.53
N PHE A 57 13.33 -1.82 -2.59
CA PHE A 57 12.48 -0.68 -2.95
C PHE A 57 11.42 -0.37 -1.90
N GLU A 58 10.80 -1.38 -1.30
CA GLU A 58 9.83 -1.19 -0.20
C GLU A 58 10.46 -0.46 0.98
N THR A 59 11.68 -0.87 1.35
CA THR A 59 12.47 -0.23 2.40
C THR A 59 12.73 1.24 2.04
N ILE A 60 13.21 1.52 0.83
CA ILE A 60 13.50 2.88 0.34
C ILE A 60 12.23 3.74 0.33
N ALA A 61 11.10 3.19 -0.11
CA ALA A 61 9.83 3.91 -0.19
C ALA A 61 9.32 4.35 1.20
N ALA A 62 9.60 3.56 2.24
CA ALA A 62 9.24 3.90 3.61
C ALA A 62 10.20 4.89 4.29
N THR A 63 11.46 4.98 3.85
CA THR A 63 12.51 5.80 4.47
C THR A 63 12.09 7.25 4.77
N PRO A 64 11.52 8.03 3.83
CA PRO A 64 11.17 9.42 4.10
C PRO A 64 10.17 9.58 5.25
N PHE A 65 9.22 8.65 5.37
CA PHE A 65 8.24 8.66 6.47
C PHE A 65 8.89 8.30 7.81
N LEU A 66 9.72 7.25 7.82
CA LEU A 66 10.41 6.80 9.03
C LEU A 66 11.36 7.89 9.58
N GLU A 67 12.10 8.56 8.70
CA GLU A 67 13.00 9.66 9.06
C GLU A 67 12.25 10.89 9.57
N ALA A 68 11.19 11.31 8.85
CA ALA A 68 10.40 12.49 9.22
C ALA A 68 9.73 12.36 10.60
N HIS A 69 9.45 11.14 11.03
CA HIS A 69 8.77 10.85 12.30
C HIS A 69 9.68 10.21 13.37
N GLY A 70 10.99 10.07 13.11
CA GLY A 70 11.95 9.55 14.08
C GLY A 70 11.65 8.12 14.55
N VAL A 71 11.03 7.30 13.70
CA VAL A 71 10.60 5.94 14.05
C VAL A 71 11.82 5.02 14.07
N THR A 72 12.22 4.56 15.26
CA THR A 72 13.40 3.71 15.44
C THR A 72 13.06 2.24 15.74
N ASP A 73 11.88 1.99 16.29
CA ASP A 73 11.36 0.67 16.68
C ASP A 73 11.23 -0.30 15.49
N GLY A 74 11.70 -1.54 15.68
CA GLY A 74 11.77 -2.54 14.61
C GLY A 74 10.40 -3.00 14.10
N ARG A 75 9.45 -3.20 15.01
CA ARG A 75 8.08 -3.63 14.64
C ARG A 75 7.39 -2.54 13.83
N ARG A 76 7.41 -1.30 14.31
CA ARG A 76 6.78 -0.15 13.63
C ARG A 76 7.45 0.18 12.28
N LYS A 77 8.77 -0.03 12.15
CA LYS A 77 9.47 0.04 10.86
C LYS A 77 8.96 -0.99 9.86
N ASN A 78 8.83 -2.25 10.29
CA ASN A 78 8.35 -3.32 9.41
C ASN A 78 6.91 -3.05 8.94
N ILE A 79 6.04 -2.56 9.83
CA ILE A 79 4.68 -2.16 9.44
C ILE A 79 4.72 -1.03 8.40
N ALA A 80 5.60 -0.04 8.56
CA ALA A 80 5.77 1.01 7.55
C ALA A 80 6.21 0.41 6.20
N HIS A 81 7.15 -0.53 6.18
CA HIS A 81 7.56 -1.21 4.94
C HIS A 81 6.37 -1.89 4.26
N TYR A 82 5.53 -2.61 5.01
CA TYR A 82 4.33 -3.25 4.45
C TYR A 82 3.24 -2.27 3.98
N ILE A 83 3.18 -1.06 4.55
CA ILE A 83 2.29 0.00 4.06
C ILE A 83 2.80 0.56 2.74
N TYR A 84 4.08 0.92 2.67
CA TYR A 84 4.66 1.56 1.49
C TYR A 84 4.89 0.57 0.34
N GLY A 85 5.12 -0.72 0.64
CA GLY A 85 5.12 -1.83 -0.31
C GLY A 85 3.74 -2.29 -0.78
N GLN A 86 2.66 -1.66 -0.31
CA GLN A 86 1.26 -1.96 -0.69
C GLN A 86 0.68 -3.28 -0.17
N GLN A 87 1.40 -4.06 0.65
CA GLN A 87 0.87 -5.32 1.21
C GLN A 87 -0.32 -5.08 2.13
N ILE A 88 -0.19 -4.19 3.12
CA ILE A 88 -1.29 -3.86 4.05
C ILE A 88 -2.44 -3.17 3.31
N PRO A 89 -2.24 -2.13 2.47
CA PRO A 89 -3.30 -1.53 1.67
C PRO A 89 -4.08 -2.56 0.85
N HIS A 90 -3.39 -3.45 0.14
CA HIS A 90 -4.02 -4.50 -0.65
C HIS A 90 -4.86 -5.46 0.22
N PHE A 91 -4.29 -5.94 1.32
CA PHE A 91 -4.98 -6.81 2.28
C PHE A 91 -6.25 -6.14 2.83
N VAL A 92 -6.13 -4.90 3.30
CA VAL A 92 -7.25 -4.12 3.86
C VAL A 92 -8.34 -3.96 2.80
N ARG A 93 -7.98 -3.54 1.59
CA ARG A 93 -8.91 -3.36 0.48
C ARG A 93 -9.72 -4.62 0.22
N LYS A 94 -9.03 -5.76 0.07
CA LYS A 94 -9.67 -7.05 -0.22
C LYS A 94 -10.53 -7.54 0.93
N THR A 95 -10.10 -7.31 2.17
CA THR A 95 -10.89 -7.67 3.34
C THR A 95 -12.19 -6.85 3.41
N ILE A 96 -12.11 -5.53 3.22
CA ILE A 96 -13.29 -4.65 3.19
C ILE A 96 -14.22 -5.04 2.04
N GLU A 97 -13.70 -5.23 0.83
CA GLU A 97 -14.50 -5.66 -0.33
C GLU A 97 -15.25 -6.97 -0.05
N SER A 98 -14.60 -7.92 0.63
CA SER A 98 -15.20 -9.22 0.93
C SER A 98 -16.26 -9.18 2.05
N ARG A 99 -16.12 -8.30 3.04
CA ARG A 99 -16.97 -8.28 4.25
C ARG A 99 -18.02 -7.19 4.26
N GLU A 100 -17.74 -6.04 3.65
CA GLU A 100 -18.62 -4.88 3.62
C GLU A 100 -19.10 -4.54 2.20
N GLY A 101 -18.49 -5.14 1.18
CA GLY A 101 -18.77 -4.88 -0.23
C GLY A 101 -17.84 -3.83 -0.84
N THR A 102 -17.90 -3.71 -2.16
CA THR A 102 -17.06 -2.81 -2.95
C THR A 102 -17.34 -1.31 -2.76
N PRO A 103 -18.58 -0.84 -2.52
CA PRO A 103 -18.83 0.61 -2.40
C PRO A 103 -18.02 1.28 -1.27
N CYS A 104 -17.31 2.35 -1.62
CA CYS A 104 -16.48 3.15 -0.70
C CYS A 104 -15.37 2.36 0.03
N SER A 105 -14.97 1.20 -0.49
CA SER A 105 -13.89 0.40 0.12
C SER A 105 -12.54 1.13 0.08
N GLY A 106 -12.34 2.01 -0.89
CA GLY A 106 -11.13 2.85 -0.99
C GLY A 106 -11.04 3.92 0.09
N ASP A 107 -12.16 4.56 0.42
CA ASP A 107 -12.19 5.55 1.49
C ASP A 107 -11.91 4.89 2.86
N LYS A 108 -12.47 3.70 3.07
CA LYS A 108 -12.22 2.89 4.28
C LYS A 108 -10.76 2.43 4.37
N GLU A 109 -10.22 1.92 3.27
CA GLU A 109 -8.80 1.56 3.17
C GLU A 109 -7.92 2.76 3.52
N HIS A 110 -8.14 3.90 2.86
CA HIS A 110 -7.35 5.11 3.11
C HIS A 110 -7.44 5.57 4.57
N PHE A 111 -8.63 5.50 5.17
CA PHE A 111 -8.83 5.81 6.57
C PHE A 111 -8.05 4.86 7.50
N ILE A 112 -8.10 3.55 7.25
CA ILE A 112 -7.33 2.55 8.01
C ILE A 112 -5.82 2.79 7.87
N ILE A 113 -5.32 3.02 6.65
CA ILE A 113 -3.89 3.28 6.42
C ILE A 113 -3.43 4.54 7.15
N ARG A 114 -4.26 5.61 7.16
CA ARG A 114 -3.95 6.81 7.95
C ARG A 114 -3.86 6.49 9.44
N LYS A 115 -4.78 5.69 9.98
CA LYS A 115 -4.78 5.28 11.38
C LYS A 115 -3.58 4.39 11.73
N LEU A 116 -3.17 3.50 10.85
CA LEU A 116 -1.94 2.73 11.02
C LEU A 116 -0.67 3.61 11.01
N LYS A 117 -0.64 4.65 10.17
CA LYS A 117 0.46 5.64 10.19
C LYS A 117 0.48 6.42 11.52
N GLU A 118 -0.69 6.80 12.04
CA GLU A 118 -0.81 7.39 13.38
C GLU A 118 -0.24 6.43 14.45
N TYR A 119 -0.63 5.15 14.44
CA TYR A 119 -0.06 4.12 15.31
C TYR A 119 1.48 4.00 15.18
N ILE A 120 2.04 4.04 13.97
CA ILE A 120 3.50 3.98 13.80
C ILE A 120 4.18 5.17 14.47
N ILE A 121 3.61 6.36 14.36
CA ILE A 121 4.15 7.59 14.94
C ILE A 121 4.03 7.57 16.47
N THR A 122 2.85 7.27 17.00
CA THR A 122 2.56 7.40 18.44
C THR A 122 2.93 6.15 19.24
N GLY A 123 2.89 4.97 18.62
CA GLY A 123 2.97 3.67 19.29
C GLY A 123 1.67 3.26 19.99
N GLU A 124 0.58 4.00 19.79
CA GLU A 124 -0.70 3.78 20.47
C GLU A 124 -1.72 3.17 19.51
N ASN A 125 -2.49 2.17 19.98
CA ASN A 125 -3.60 1.61 19.23
C ASN A 125 -4.64 2.69 18.88
N GLN A 126 -5.03 2.77 17.61
CA GLN A 126 -5.94 3.80 17.09
C GLN A 126 -7.31 3.22 16.77
N SER A 127 -8.36 3.87 17.29
CA SER A 127 -9.74 3.53 16.93
C SER A 127 -10.01 3.75 15.44
N LEU A 128 -10.68 2.77 14.83
CA LEU A 128 -11.20 2.84 13.45
C LEU A 128 -12.68 3.22 13.41
N TYR A 129 -13.31 3.46 14.56
CA TYR A 129 -14.67 3.97 14.63
C TYR A 129 -14.67 5.51 14.56
N ALA A 130 -15.41 6.06 13.60
CA ALA A 130 -15.64 7.49 13.49
C ALA A 130 -17.07 7.79 13.06
N THR A 131 -17.61 8.91 13.52
CA THR A 131 -18.97 9.38 13.20
C THR A 131 -18.93 10.67 12.40
N TYR A 132 -20.07 11.06 11.81
CA TYR A 132 -20.23 12.43 11.35
C TYR A 132 -20.29 13.38 12.53
N LYS A 133 -19.83 14.61 12.31
CA LYS A 133 -20.01 15.68 13.28
C LYS A 133 -21.51 15.85 13.51
N ASP A 134 -21.93 15.77 14.77
CA ASP A 134 -23.32 15.94 15.22
C ASP A 134 -24.29 14.77 14.92
N GLU A 135 -23.78 13.60 14.53
CA GLU A 135 -24.59 12.37 14.40
C GLU A 135 -23.98 11.19 15.17
N ASP A 136 -24.81 10.39 15.84
CA ASP A 136 -24.40 9.10 16.45
C ASP A 136 -24.25 7.97 15.42
N ARG A 137 -24.13 8.33 14.13
CA ARG A 137 -24.02 7.41 13.01
C ARG A 137 -22.58 7.27 12.57
N GLN A 138 -22.11 6.02 12.47
CA GLN A 138 -20.80 5.71 11.92
C GLN A 138 -20.67 6.26 10.49
N ALA A 139 -19.58 6.97 10.24
CA ALA A 139 -19.27 7.55 8.94
C ALA A 139 -19.07 6.45 7.89
N TYR A 140 -19.46 6.70 6.64
CA TYR A 140 -19.38 5.66 5.59
C TYR A 140 -17.94 5.21 5.29
N TRP A 141 -16.96 6.10 5.55
CA TRP A 141 -15.53 5.88 5.37
C TRP A 141 -14.85 5.25 6.60
N SER A 142 -15.58 5.07 7.71
CA SER A 142 -15.12 4.28 8.84
C SER A 142 -15.48 2.81 8.62
N PRO A 143 -14.51 1.88 8.72
CA PRO A 143 -14.76 0.46 8.49
C PRO A 143 -15.59 -0.16 9.62
N LYS A 144 -16.39 -1.17 9.28
CA LYS A 144 -17.05 -2.05 10.25
C LYS A 144 -16.28 -3.33 10.50
N THR A 145 -15.38 -3.67 9.58
CA THR A 145 -14.61 -4.92 9.57
C THR A 145 -13.62 -5.01 10.72
N PHE A 146 -13.01 -3.89 11.08
CA PHE A 146 -11.96 -3.80 12.10
C PHE A 146 -12.34 -2.69 13.08
N LYS A 147 -12.11 -2.92 14.38
CA LYS A 147 -12.40 -1.94 15.43
C LYS A 147 -11.28 -0.93 15.61
N ASP A 148 -10.04 -1.38 15.49
CA ASP A 148 -8.86 -0.58 15.79
C ASP A 148 -7.63 -1.09 14.99
N THR A 149 -6.47 -0.45 15.19
CA THR A 149 -5.25 -0.80 14.44
C THR A 149 -4.67 -2.15 14.86
N ASP A 150 -4.86 -2.57 16.10
CA ASP A 150 -4.36 -3.87 16.57
C ASP A 150 -5.09 -5.00 15.86
N GLU A 151 -6.42 -4.95 15.75
CA GLU A 151 -7.21 -5.94 15.00
C GLU A 151 -6.80 -6.00 13.52
N VAL A 152 -6.43 -4.86 12.91
CA VAL A 152 -5.94 -4.84 11.52
C VAL A 152 -4.60 -5.57 11.41
N LEU A 153 -3.66 -5.28 12.31
CA LEU A 153 -2.32 -5.86 12.30
C LEU A 153 -2.36 -7.36 12.60
N GLU A 154 -3.13 -7.78 13.60
CA GLU A 154 -3.34 -9.20 13.92
C GLU A 154 -3.91 -9.96 12.72
N ALA A 155 -4.95 -9.42 12.08
CA ALA A 155 -5.55 -10.04 10.91
C ALA A 155 -4.58 -10.07 9.71
N PHE A 156 -3.79 -9.01 9.52
CA PHE A 156 -2.79 -8.96 8.46
C PHE A 156 -1.69 -10.00 8.68
N PHE A 157 -1.09 -10.07 9.87
CA PHE A 157 -0.01 -11.02 10.15
C PHE A 157 -0.49 -12.47 10.15
N SER A 158 -1.73 -12.72 10.61
CA SER A 158 -2.38 -14.02 10.46
C SER A 158 -2.57 -14.41 8.99
N TRP A 159 -3.00 -13.46 8.13
CA TRP A 159 -3.12 -13.70 6.69
C TRP A 159 -1.77 -13.89 6.00
N TYR A 160 -0.76 -13.12 6.41
CA TYR A 160 0.58 -13.15 5.86
C TYR A 160 1.40 -14.36 6.36
N ASN A 161 0.84 -15.17 7.28
CA ASN A 161 1.48 -16.32 7.92
C ASN A 161 2.85 -16.01 8.56
N VAL A 162 2.99 -14.80 9.09
CA VAL A 162 4.16 -14.42 9.88
C VAL A 162 3.72 -14.45 11.34
N GLU A 163 4.01 -15.56 12.03
CA GLU A 163 3.86 -15.61 13.49
C GLU A 163 4.87 -14.63 14.10
N GLU A 164 4.39 -13.68 14.91
CA GLU A 164 5.27 -12.80 15.68
C GLU A 164 6.04 -13.70 16.65
N ALA A 165 7.34 -13.91 16.40
CA ALA A 165 8.21 -14.52 17.40
C ALA A 165 8.18 -13.60 18.63
N GLU A 166 7.48 -14.03 19.68
CA GLU A 166 7.51 -13.37 20.98
C GLU A 166 8.97 -13.19 21.37
N THR A 167 9.40 -11.93 21.50
CA THR A 167 10.73 -11.61 22.00
C THR A 167 10.71 -11.92 23.50
N VAL A 168 11.35 -13.05 23.85
CA VAL A 168 11.69 -13.43 25.23
C VAL A 168 12.69 -12.43 25.83
#